data_AF-A0A8X6UUQ8-F1
#
_entry.id   AF-A0A8X6UUQ8-F1
#
_cell.length_a   1.000
_cell.length_b   1.000
_cell.length_c   1.000
_cell.angle_alpha   90.00
_cell.angle_beta   90.00
_cell.angle_gamma   90.00
#
_symmetry.space_group_name_H-M   'P 1'
#
loop_
_entity.id
_entity.type
_entity.pdbx_description
1 polymer ?
#
loop_
_entity_poly.entity_id
_entity_poly.type
_entity_poly.pdbx_seq_one_letter_code
_entity_poly.pdbx_strand_id
1 'polypeptide(L)'
;MPQLEAQFKIPKKILDKFEVLNEDYYKSASDEEYLTIEASLSEIDQEIQHLEVRIKTSINKKKLYVFKVIDTVQSSEKLSSFDSSRRINLQPIPLLVFTGRLDEFNSFKSKFITLIHNNKELTDSEKLLYLRDSLKGEAKTIETPDDSYLSLFSGFRKEIRKQKMLVECHIKAF
;
A
#
# COMPACT_ATOMS: atom_id res chain seq x y z
N MET A 1 -17.85 -39.43 65.43
CA MET A 1 -18.37 -38.17 64.86
C MET A 1 -17.26 -37.20 64.41
N PRO A 2 -16.29 -36.74 65.25
CA PRO A 2 -15.37 -35.65 64.87
C PRO A 2 -14.34 -35.98 63.77
N GLN A 3 -13.93 -37.26 63.64
CA GLN A 3 -13.02 -37.68 62.56
C GLN A 3 -13.69 -37.69 61.18
N LEU A 4 -15.02 -37.87 61.12
CA LEU A 4 -15.77 -37.88 59.88
C LEU A 4 -15.96 -36.46 59.34
N GLU A 5 -16.24 -35.48 60.20
CA GLU A 5 -16.29 -34.06 59.84
C GLU A 5 -14.96 -33.53 59.29
N ALA A 6 -13.83 -34.00 59.82
CA ALA A 6 -12.50 -33.64 59.32
C ALA A 6 -12.26 -34.12 57.88
N GLN A 7 -12.79 -35.30 57.51
CA GLN A 7 -12.63 -35.84 56.15
C GLN A 7 -13.44 -35.08 55.09
N PHE A 8 -14.56 -34.46 55.46
CA PHE A 8 -15.37 -33.66 54.53
C PHE A 8 -14.87 -32.23 54.33
N LYS A 9 -13.92 -31.77 55.15
CA LYS A 9 -13.41 -30.39 55.12
C LYS A 9 -12.66 -30.06 53.81
N ILE A 10 -11.90 -31.04 53.29
CA ILE A 10 -11.14 -30.88 52.04
C ILE A 10 -12.06 -30.93 50.81
N PRO A 11 -12.93 -31.94 50.64
CA PRO A 11 -13.92 -31.96 49.56
C PRO A 11 -14.79 -30.70 49.51
N LYS A 12 -15.24 -30.20 50.67
CA LYS A 12 -16.04 -28.97 50.74
C LYS A 12 -15.27 -27.75 50.22
N LYS A 13 -14.01 -27.59 50.63
CA LYS A 13 -13.15 -26.51 50.13
C LYS A 13 -12.86 -26.61 48.63
N ILE A 14 -12.83 -27.83 48.08
CA ILE A 14 -12.70 -28.06 46.63
C ILE A 14 -14.01 -27.68 45.92
N LEU A 15 -15.16 -28.05 46.49
CA LEU A 15 -16.48 -27.69 45.95
C LEU A 15 -16.69 -26.18 45.93
N ASP A 16 -16.37 -25.49 47.03
CA ASP A 16 -16.46 -24.03 47.12
C ASP A 16 -15.57 -23.35 46.05
N LYS A 17 -14.36 -23.88 45.82
CA LYS A 17 -13.47 -23.38 44.76
C LYS A 17 -14.02 -23.65 43.36
N PHE A 18 -14.59 -24.83 43.14
CA PHE A 18 -15.19 -25.20 41.88
C PHE A 18 -16.38 -24.29 41.55
N GLU A 19 -17.24 -24.00 42.53
CA GLU A 19 -18.38 -23.09 42.36
C GLU A 19 -17.94 -21.69 41.95
N VAL A 20 -16.93 -21.12 42.62
CA VAL A 20 -16.36 -19.81 42.26
C VAL A 20 -15.79 -19.82 40.84
N LEU A 21 -14.98 -20.83 40.51
CA LEU A 21 -14.38 -20.98 39.17
C LEU A 21 -15.44 -21.14 38.07
N ASN A 22 -16.51 -21.89 38.36
CA ASN A 22 -17.60 -22.11 37.43
C ASN A 22 -18.39 -20.82 37.20
N GLU A 23 -18.63 -20.02 38.25
CA GLU A 23 -19.27 -18.71 38.13
C GLU A 23 -18.42 -17.73 37.31
N ASP A 24 -17.10 -17.70 37.54
CA ASP A 24 -16.16 -16.87 36.77
C ASP A 24 -16.10 -17.30 35.29
N TYR A 25 -16.13 -18.61 35.01
CA TYR A 25 -16.17 -19.13 33.64
C TYR A 25 -17.38 -18.60 32.87
N TYR A 26 -18.59 -18.70 33.42
CA TYR A 26 -19.81 -18.22 32.75
C TYR A 26 -19.89 -16.69 32.66
N LYS A 27 -19.24 -15.94 33.58
CA LYS A 27 -19.09 -14.47 33.45
C LYS A 27 -18.16 -14.09 32.31
N SER A 28 -17.05 -14.81 32.15
CA SER A 28 -16.07 -14.56 31.08
C SER A 28 -16.50 -15.10 29.71
N ALA A 29 -17.35 -16.13 29.71
CA ALA A 29 -18.01 -16.66 28.52
C ALA A 29 -19.30 -15.89 28.19
N SER A 30 -19.42 -14.63 28.61
CA SER A 30 -20.59 -13.82 28.29
C SER A 30 -20.68 -13.62 26.78
N ASP A 31 -21.69 -14.23 26.17
CA ASP A 31 -22.02 -14.10 24.75
C ASP A 31 -22.23 -12.63 24.34
N GLU A 32 -22.53 -11.72 25.27
CA GLU A 32 -22.75 -10.30 24.99
C GLU A 32 -21.51 -9.59 24.43
N GLU A 33 -20.31 -9.87 24.96
CA GLU A 33 -19.07 -9.25 24.45
C GLU A 33 -18.74 -9.78 23.05
N TYR A 34 -18.97 -11.07 22.82
CA TYR A 34 -18.83 -11.70 21.51
C TYR A 34 -19.82 -11.11 20.49
N LEU A 35 -21.10 -11.01 20.85
CA LEU A 35 -22.16 -10.44 20.01
C LEU A 35 -21.89 -8.96 19.69
N THR A 36 -21.34 -8.21 20.64
CA THR A 36 -20.95 -6.81 20.42
C THR A 36 -19.81 -6.68 19.42
N ILE A 37 -18.79 -7.53 19.54
CA ILE A 37 -17.67 -7.59 18.60
C ILE A 37 -18.16 -8.04 17.22
N GLU A 38 -19.02 -9.07 17.16
CA GLU A 38 -19.58 -9.59 15.91
C GLU A 38 -20.42 -8.53 15.19
N ALA A 39 -21.26 -7.79 15.92
CA ALA A 39 -22.02 -6.67 15.36
C ALA A 39 -21.09 -5.58 14.80
N SER A 40 -20.04 -5.22 15.54
CA SER A 40 -19.05 -4.22 15.11
C SER A 40 -18.27 -4.68 13.87
N LEU A 41 -17.90 -5.97 13.80
CA LEU A 41 -17.25 -6.55 12.62
C LEU A 41 -18.17 -6.52 11.39
N SER A 42 -19.45 -6.84 11.58
CA SER A 42 -20.45 -6.78 10.50
C SER A 42 -20.60 -5.36 9.94
N GLU A 43 -20.61 -4.34 10.81
CA GLU A 43 -20.69 -2.94 10.41
C GLU A 43 -19.45 -2.49 9.60
N ILE A 44 -18.24 -2.90 10.02
CA ILE A 44 -17.00 -2.64 9.28
C ILE A 44 -17.03 -3.32 7.90
N ASP A 45 -17.48 -4.57 7.82
CA ASP A 45 -17.57 -5.29 6.54
C ASP A 45 -18.52 -4.59 5.56
N GLN A 46 -19.67 -4.10 6.05
CA GLN A 46 -20.60 -3.30 5.24
C GLN A 46 -19.94 -2.00 4.74
N GLU A 47 -19.19 -1.31 5.59
CA GLU A 47 -18.50 -0.08 5.19
C GLU A 47 -17.43 -0.34 4.13
N ILE A 48 -16.65 -1.43 4.28
CA ILE A 48 -15.66 -1.88 3.28
C ILE A 48 -16.34 -2.13 1.93
N GLN A 49 -17.44 -2.89 1.91
CA GLN A 49 -18.18 -3.15 0.67
C GLN A 49 -18.69 -1.87 0.01
N HIS A 50 -19.22 -0.94 0.81
CA HIS A 50 -19.70 0.33 0.30
C HIS A 50 -18.57 1.20 -0.28
N LEU A 51 -17.41 1.24 0.38
CA LEU A 51 -16.22 1.92 -0.14
C LEU A 51 -15.71 1.29 -1.43
N GLU A 52 -15.71 -0.04 -1.52
CA GLU A 52 -15.28 -0.75 -2.73
C GLU A 52 -16.16 -0.37 -3.93
N VAL A 53 -17.49 -0.36 -3.75
CA VAL A 53 -18.43 0.08 -4.78
C VAL A 53 -18.15 1.54 -5.18
N ARG A 54 -17.99 2.44 -4.21
CA ARG A 54 -17.70 3.87 -4.48
C ARG A 54 -16.41 4.06 -5.28
N ILE A 55 -15.36 3.32 -4.96
CA ILE A 55 -14.07 3.37 -5.67
C ILE A 55 -14.25 2.83 -7.09
N LYS A 56 -14.85 1.64 -7.26
CA LYS A 56 -15.13 1.04 -8.57
C LYS A 56 -15.94 1.99 -9.46
N THR A 57 -17.00 2.59 -8.93
CA THR A 57 -17.81 3.58 -9.65
C THR A 57 -17.00 4.83 -10.02
N SER A 58 -16.16 5.34 -9.13
CA SER A 58 -15.32 6.52 -9.39
C SER A 58 -14.26 6.25 -10.45
N ILE A 59 -13.64 5.06 -10.44
CA ILE A 59 -12.72 4.60 -11.48
C ILE A 59 -13.44 4.49 -12.81
N ASN A 60 -14.61 3.85 -12.86
CA ASN A 60 -15.39 3.71 -14.08
C ASN A 60 -15.84 5.06 -14.65
N LYS A 61 -16.24 6.02 -13.80
CA LYS A 61 -16.55 7.40 -14.22
C LYS A 61 -15.36 8.09 -14.84
N LYS A 62 -14.18 8.02 -14.22
CA LYS A 62 -12.93 8.58 -14.76
C LYS A 62 -12.52 7.89 -16.07
N LYS A 63 -12.64 6.57 -16.13
CA LYS A 63 -12.36 5.77 -17.33
C LYS A 63 -13.29 6.18 -18.49
N LEU A 64 -14.58 6.35 -18.23
CA LEU A 64 -15.57 6.79 -19.22
C LEU A 64 -15.32 8.24 -19.66
N TYR A 65 -14.94 9.13 -18.74
CA TYR A 65 -14.57 10.50 -19.06
C TYR A 65 -13.35 10.55 -19.99
N VAL A 66 -12.29 9.80 -19.67
CA VAL A 66 -11.09 9.68 -20.51
C VAL A 66 -11.44 9.12 -21.89
N PHE A 67 -12.28 8.08 -21.96
CA PHE A 67 -12.73 7.50 -23.23
C PHE A 67 -13.48 8.52 -24.10
N LYS A 68 -14.44 9.26 -23.52
CA LYS A 68 -15.17 10.33 -24.22
C LYS A 68 -14.25 11.45 -24.72
N VAL A 69 -13.27 11.86 -23.92
CA VAL A 69 -12.30 12.89 -24.33
C VAL A 69 -11.45 12.41 -25.51
N ILE A 70 -11.02 11.14 -25.52
CA ILE A 70 -10.22 10.55 -26.61
C ILE A 70 -11.04 10.46 -27.92
N ASP A 71 -12.30 10.02 -27.87
CA ASP A 71 -13.18 9.95 -29.05
C ASP A 71 -13.47 11.33 -29.67
N THR A 72 -13.54 12.37 -28.82
CA THR A 72 -13.77 13.75 -29.27
C THR A 72 -12.53 14.33 -29.97
N VAL A 73 -11.32 13.93 -29.54
CA VAL A 73 -10.04 14.34 -30.18
C VAL A 73 -9.82 13.60 -31.51
N GLN A 74 -10.14 12.30 -31.57
CA GLN A 74 -9.98 11.48 -32.80
C GLN A 74 -10.95 11.85 -33.93
N SER A 75 -12.10 12.45 -33.62
CA SER A 75 -13.03 12.96 -34.65
C SER A 75 -12.52 14.25 -35.32
N SER A 76 -11.47 14.89 -34.80
CA SER A 76 -10.82 16.07 -35.40
C SER A 76 -9.61 15.74 -36.28
N GLU A 77 -9.19 14.48 -36.33
CA GLU A 77 -8.04 14.00 -37.12
C GLU A 77 -8.47 13.03 -38.23
N LYS A 78 -9.47 13.41 -39.03
CA LYS A 78 -9.64 12.83 -40.37
C LYS A 78 -8.99 13.74 -41.41
N LEU A 79 -7.66 13.85 -41.37
CA LEU A 79 -6.86 14.16 -42.56
C LEU A 79 -5.37 13.87 -42.28
N SER A 80 -4.96 12.61 -42.44
CA SER A 80 -3.69 12.23 -43.10
C SER A 80 -3.41 10.76 -42.80
N SER A 81 -3.67 9.90 -43.77
CA SER A 81 -2.87 8.69 -43.92
C SER A 81 -1.45 9.13 -44.25
N PHE A 82 -0.46 8.61 -43.53
CA PHE A 82 0.75 8.04 -44.11
C PHE A 82 1.66 7.47 -43.03
N ASP A 83 2.15 6.28 -43.33
CA ASP A 83 3.42 5.70 -42.92
C ASP A 83 3.57 5.10 -41.52
N SER A 84 3.63 3.78 -41.55
CA SER A 84 4.10 2.81 -40.56
C SER A 84 5.60 2.98 -40.23
N SER A 85 6.02 4.19 -39.87
CA SER A 85 7.43 4.52 -39.60
C SER A 85 7.59 5.60 -38.54
N ARG A 86 6.82 5.57 -37.45
CA ARG A 86 7.12 6.46 -36.31
C ARG A 86 8.23 5.84 -35.48
N ARG A 87 9.46 6.02 -35.96
CA ARG A 87 10.63 6.10 -35.09
C ARG A 87 10.25 7.02 -33.94
N ILE A 88 10.27 6.46 -32.75
CA ILE A 88 9.98 7.13 -31.48
C ILE A 88 10.94 8.31 -31.40
N ASN A 89 10.43 9.49 -31.73
CA ASN A 89 11.11 10.73 -31.48
C ASN A 89 11.06 10.88 -29.96
N LEU A 90 12.18 10.63 -29.27
CA LEU A 90 12.32 10.91 -27.85
C LEU A 90 12.13 12.43 -27.68
N GLN A 91 10.88 12.84 -27.47
CA GLN A 91 10.59 14.12 -26.84
C GLN A 91 11.40 14.13 -25.54
N PRO A 92 12.23 15.15 -25.29
CA PRO A 92 12.95 15.26 -24.03
C PRO A 92 11.89 15.38 -22.93
N ILE A 93 11.56 14.26 -22.28
CA ILE A 93 10.70 14.28 -21.11
C ILE A 93 11.41 15.23 -20.14
N PRO A 94 10.76 16.32 -19.71
CA PRO A 94 11.44 17.39 -18.98
C PRO A 94 12.16 16.77 -17.79
N LEU A 95 13.49 16.85 -17.85
CA LEU A 95 14.50 16.38 -16.91
C LEU A 95 13.91 16.07 -15.52
N LEU A 96 13.38 14.86 -15.34
CA LEU A 96 13.03 14.34 -14.03
C LEU A 96 14.35 14.00 -13.34
N VAL A 97 15.09 15.01 -12.91
CA VAL A 97 16.38 14.78 -12.24
C VAL A 97 16.12 14.58 -10.76
N PHE A 98 16.61 13.46 -10.26
CA PHE A 98 16.65 13.16 -8.85
C PHE A 98 18.10 13.07 -8.41
N THR A 99 18.51 13.99 -7.54
CA THR A 99 19.91 14.13 -7.10
C THR A 99 20.26 13.30 -5.86
N GLY A 100 19.25 12.72 -5.19
CA GLY A 100 19.40 12.06 -3.89
C GLY A 100 18.73 12.79 -2.73
N ARG A 101 18.23 14.03 -2.94
CA ARG A 101 17.63 14.84 -1.86
C ARG A 101 16.23 14.38 -1.49
N LEU A 102 15.99 14.18 -0.18
CA LEU A 102 14.68 13.77 0.35
C LEU A 102 13.57 14.79 0.03
N ASP A 103 13.88 16.08 0.01
CA ASP A 103 12.92 17.15 -0.29
C ASP A 103 12.37 17.06 -1.71
N GLU A 104 13.20 16.58 -2.64
CA GLU A 104 12.83 16.42 -4.06
C GLU A 104 12.08 15.11 -4.32
N PHE A 105 12.19 14.13 -3.42
CA PHE A 105 11.72 12.77 -3.63
C PHE A 105 10.22 12.69 -3.90
N ASN A 106 9.39 13.38 -3.12
CA ASN A 106 7.93 13.30 -3.29
C ASN A 106 7.49 13.88 -4.64
N SER A 107 8.10 15.01 -5.04
CA SER A 107 7.85 15.67 -6.32
C SER A 107 8.32 14.81 -7.49
N PHE A 108 9.54 14.29 -7.42
CA PHE A 108 10.10 13.38 -8.42
C PHE A 108 9.25 12.11 -8.56
N LYS A 109 8.93 11.44 -7.46
CA LYS A 109 8.17 10.18 -7.45
C LYS A 109 6.80 10.34 -8.09
N SER A 110 6.06 11.41 -7.76
CA SER A 110 4.72 11.65 -8.32
C SER A 110 4.77 11.86 -9.84
N LYS A 111 5.75 12.64 -10.32
CA LYS A 111 5.95 12.90 -11.75
C LYS A 111 6.42 11.63 -12.49
N PHE A 112 7.39 10.91 -11.93
CA PHE A 112 7.93 9.69 -12.53
C PHE A 112 6.87 8.59 -12.63
N ILE A 113 6.03 8.43 -11.60
CA ILE A 113 4.94 7.44 -11.64
C ILE A 113 3.91 7.80 -12.72
N THR A 114 3.51 9.07 -12.79
CA THR A 114 2.48 9.54 -13.73
C THR A 114 2.96 9.48 -15.18
N LEU A 115 4.21 9.87 -15.45
CA LEU A 115 4.73 10.02 -16.82
C LEU A 115 5.36 8.73 -17.36
N ILE A 116 6.02 7.94 -16.50
CA ILE A 116 6.85 6.80 -16.91
C ILE A 116 6.26 5.47 -16.43
N HIS A 117 6.05 5.31 -15.13
CA HIS A 117 5.66 4.01 -14.56
C HIS A 117 4.30 3.53 -15.08
N ASN A 118 3.30 4.42 -15.09
CA ASN A 118 1.94 4.13 -15.50
C ASN A 118 1.74 4.15 -17.03
N ASN A 119 2.77 4.56 -17.78
CA ASN A 119 2.70 4.60 -19.23
C ASN A 119 2.79 3.16 -19.78
N LYS A 120 1.72 2.74 -20.48
CA LYS A 120 1.61 1.40 -21.09
C LYS A 120 2.30 1.30 -22.44
N GLU A 121 2.59 2.45 -23.07
CA GLU A 121 3.30 2.53 -24.34
C GLU A 121 4.82 2.34 -24.15
N LEU A 122 5.31 2.44 -22.91
CA LEU A 122 6.72 2.22 -22.59
C LEU A 122 6.94 0.79 -22.11
N THR A 123 7.93 0.15 -22.73
CA THR A 123 8.48 -1.13 -22.29
C THR A 123 9.27 -0.99 -20.99
N ASP A 124 9.48 -2.10 -20.30
CA ASP A 124 10.28 -2.09 -19.07
C ASP A 124 11.73 -1.64 -19.31
N SER A 125 12.30 -1.93 -20.48
CA SER A 125 13.63 -1.45 -20.87
C SER A 125 13.68 0.07 -21.05
N GLU A 126 12.64 0.66 -21.63
CA GLU A 126 12.56 2.12 -21.76
C GLU A 126 12.34 2.78 -20.40
N LYS A 127 11.48 2.21 -19.55
CA LYS A 127 11.29 2.68 -18.17
C LYS A 127 12.57 2.62 -17.35
N LEU A 128 13.38 1.57 -17.55
CA LEU A 128 14.70 1.43 -16.94
C LEU A 128 15.65 2.54 -17.41
N LEU A 129 15.69 2.83 -18.71
CA LEU A 129 16.54 3.90 -19.26
C LEU A 129 16.13 5.27 -18.69
N TYR A 130 14.83 5.57 -18.66
CA TYR A 130 14.33 6.80 -18.05
C TYR A 130 14.68 6.90 -16.57
N LEU A 131 14.56 5.80 -15.81
CA LEU A 131 14.94 5.80 -14.40
C LEU A 131 16.44 6.05 -14.23
N ARG A 132 17.30 5.40 -15.01
CA ARG A 132 18.76 5.62 -14.99
C ARG A 132 19.14 7.07 -15.35
N ASP A 133 18.51 7.63 -16.38
CA ASP A 133 18.80 9.00 -16.81
C ASP A 133 18.33 10.05 -15.81
N SER A 134 17.24 9.73 -15.10
CA SER A 134 16.67 10.55 -14.03
C SER A 134 17.56 10.62 -12.79
N LEU A 135 18.31 9.55 -12.48
CA LEU A 135 19.15 9.47 -11.28
C LEU A 135 20.49 10.16 -11.51
N LYS A 136 20.79 11.21 -10.72
CA LYS A 136 22.05 11.97 -10.76
C LYS A 136 22.66 12.05 -9.36
N GLY A 137 23.95 12.42 -9.29
CA GLY A 137 24.65 12.59 -8.02
C GLY A 137 24.73 11.28 -7.22
N GLU A 138 24.43 11.36 -5.92
CA GLU A 138 24.43 10.22 -4.99
C GLU A 138 23.39 9.15 -5.36
N ALA A 139 22.33 9.53 -6.07
CA ALA A 139 21.31 8.59 -6.50
C ALA A 139 21.74 7.72 -7.71
N LYS A 140 22.86 8.04 -8.36
CA LYS A 140 23.36 7.28 -9.54
C LYS A 140 23.98 5.93 -9.14
N THR A 141 24.46 5.79 -7.91
CA THR A 141 25.21 4.62 -7.42
C THR A 141 24.31 3.58 -6.73
N ILE A 142 23.01 3.56 -7.02
CA ILE A 142 22.10 2.56 -6.44
C ILE A 142 22.48 1.19 -7.00
N GLU A 143 23.06 0.34 -6.15
CA GLU A 143 23.40 -1.03 -6.48
C GLU A 143 22.14 -1.89 -6.57
N THR A 144 22.01 -2.63 -7.68
CA THR A 144 20.88 -3.52 -7.94
C THR A 144 21.37 -4.93 -8.24
N PRO A 145 20.59 -5.96 -7.87
CA PRO A 145 20.97 -7.36 -8.12
C PRO A 145 20.94 -7.72 -9.62
N ASP A 146 20.12 -7.05 -10.42
CA ASP A 146 20.06 -7.20 -11.87
C ASP A 146 19.77 -5.86 -12.57
N ASP A 147 19.90 -5.89 -13.90
CA ASP A 147 19.63 -4.77 -14.81
C ASP A 147 18.15 -4.74 -15.26
N SER A 148 17.22 -4.95 -14.32
CA SER A 148 15.78 -4.81 -14.57
C SER A 148 15.21 -3.52 -13.97
N TYR A 149 14.14 -3.02 -14.60
CA TYR A 149 13.41 -1.86 -14.08
C TYR A 149 12.93 -2.06 -12.64
N LEU A 150 12.39 -3.24 -12.33
CA LEU A 150 11.85 -3.55 -11.00
C LEU A 150 12.94 -3.56 -9.93
N SER A 151 14.12 -4.11 -10.23
CA SER A 151 15.26 -4.11 -9.31
C SER A 151 15.78 -2.71 -9.06
N LEU A 152 15.93 -1.87 -10.10
CA LEU A 152 16.34 -0.48 -9.91
C LEU A 152 15.32 0.35 -9.15
N PHE A 153 14.02 0.18 -9.46
CA PHE A 153 12.97 0.92 -8.78
C PHE A 153 12.79 0.48 -7.32
N SER A 154 13.02 -0.79 -7.00
CA SER A 154 12.99 -1.29 -5.62
C SER A 154 14.21 -0.84 -4.81
N GLY A 155 15.41 -0.92 -5.39
CA GLY A 155 16.65 -0.39 -4.79
C GLY A 155 16.55 1.10 -4.49
N PHE A 156 16.00 1.87 -5.43
CA PHE A 156 15.70 3.30 -5.25
C PHE A 156 14.79 3.57 -4.05
N ARG A 157 13.69 2.81 -3.90
CA ARG A 157 12.80 2.95 -2.73
C ARG A 157 13.48 2.60 -1.42
N LYS A 158 14.37 1.60 -1.43
CA LYS A 158 15.10 1.15 -0.24
C LYS A 158 16.08 2.23 0.23
N GLU A 159 16.84 2.83 -0.67
CA GLU A 159 17.82 3.86 -0.33
C GLU A 159 17.16 5.10 0.28
N ILE A 160 16.02 5.52 -0.26
CA ILE A 160 15.25 6.65 0.28
C ILE A 160 14.67 6.33 1.67
N ARG A 161 14.19 5.10 1.88
CA ARG A 161 13.75 4.67 3.23
C ARG A 161 14.90 4.71 4.23
N LYS A 162 16.11 4.28 3.83
CA LYS A 162 17.31 4.33 4.67
C LYS A 162 17.63 5.77 5.07
N GLN A 163 17.64 6.70 4.12
CA GLN A 163 17.89 8.12 4.39
C GLN A 163 16.85 8.72 5.34
N LYS A 164 15.55 8.41 5.17
CA LYS A 164 14.49 8.87 6.09
C LYS A 164 14.69 8.36 7.51
N MET A 165 15.03 7.07 7.67
CA MET A 165 15.27 6.46 8.98
C MET A 165 16.44 7.11 9.72
N LEU A 166 17.53 7.45 9.02
CA LEU A 166 18.68 8.14 9.63
C LEU A 166 18.30 9.52 10.17
N VAL A 167 17.50 10.29 9.43
CA VAL A 167 17.00 11.60 9.87
C VAL A 167 16.08 11.46 11.08
N GLU A 168 15.16 10.50 11.06
CA GLU A 168 14.26 10.23 12.19
C GLU A 168 15.00 9.78 13.46
N CYS A 169 16.04 8.95 13.33
CA CYS A 169 16.91 8.60 14.45
C CYS A 169 17.63 9.82 15.03
N HIS A 170 18.08 10.76 14.20
CA HIS A 170 18.77 11.96 14.66
C HIS A 170 17.82 12.93 15.38
N ILE A 171 16.57 13.06 14.92
CA ILE A 171 15.54 13.90 15.56
C ILE A 171 15.11 13.33 16.92
N LYS A 172 15.02 11.99 17.05
CA LYS A 172 14.63 11.34 18.32
C LYS A 172 15.76 11.28 19.36
N ALA A 173 17.00 11.52 18.95
CA ALA A 173 18.17 11.48 19.82
C ALA A 173 18.52 12.86 20.43
N PHE A 174 17.79 13.91 20.05
CA PHE A 174 17.83 15.26 20.63
C PHE A 174 16.54 15.54 21.40
#